data_AF-O32437-F1
#
_entry.id   AF-O32437-F1
#
_cell.length_a   1.000
_cell.length_b   1.000
_cell.length_c   1.000
_cell.angle_alpha   90.00
_cell.angle_beta   90.00
_cell.angle_gamma   90.00
#
_symmetry.space_group_name_H-M   'P 1'
#
loop_
_entity.id
_entity.type
_entity.pdbx_description
1 polymer ?
#
loop_
_entity_poly.entity_id
_entity_poly.type
_entity_poly.pdbx_seq_one_letter_code
_entity_poly.pdbx_strand_id
1 'polypeptide(L)' 'MQHEKSLEFLQIAMKYLPEAKEQLEKSGIELSMEAIQPFMNLFTTVMAEAYELGKSDAKSETE' A
#
# COMPACT_ATOMS: atom_id res chain seq x y z
N MET A 1 -0.20 -11.90 10.98
CA MET A 1 -1.39 -12.38 10.23
C MET A 1 -1.59 -11.42 9.06
N GLN A 2 -1.89 -11.92 7.86
CA GLN A 2 -2.24 -11.05 6.75
C GLN A 2 -3.57 -10.37 7.07
N HIS A 3 -3.66 -9.05 6.87
CA HIS A 3 -4.87 -8.28 7.14
C HIS A 3 -6.00 -8.70 6.20
N GLU A 4 -7.26 -8.65 6.63
CA GLU A 4 -8.41 -9.10 5.80
C GLU A 4 -8.51 -8.33 4.48
N LYS A 5 -8.11 -7.05 4.52
CA LYS A 5 -8.09 -6.13 3.37
C LYS A 5 -6.79 -6.16 2.58
N SER A 6 -5.84 -7.05 2.87
CA SER A 6 -4.52 -7.04 2.20
C SER A 6 -4.61 -7.14 0.67
N LEU A 7 -5.53 -7.95 0.12
CA LEU A 7 -5.73 -8.02 -1.33
C LEU A 7 -6.27 -6.70 -1.92
N GLU A 8 -7.17 -6.03 -1.20
CA GLU A 8 -7.73 -4.74 -1.61
C GLU A 8 -6.65 -3.65 -1.54
N PHE A 9 -5.78 -3.67 -0.52
CA PHE A 9 -4.63 -2.77 -0.44
C PHE A 9 -3.66 -3.00 -1.60
N LEU A 10 -3.34 -4.25 -1.93
CA LEU A 10 -2.51 -4.55 -3.10
C LEU A 10 -3.15 -4.06 -4.39
N GLN A 11 -4.47 -4.19 -4.57
CA GLN A 11 -5.17 -3.63 -5.72
C GLN A 11 -5.03 -2.10 -5.80
N ILE A 12 -5.11 -1.40 -4.66
CA ILE A 12 -4.84 0.04 -4.58
C ILE A 12 -3.38 0.31 -5.01
N ALA A 13 -2.39 -0.40 -4.46
CA ALA A 13 -0.99 -0.21 -4.82
C ALA A 13 -0.74 -0.41 -6.32
N MET A 14 -1.31 -1.47 -6.91
CA MET A 14 -1.17 -1.78 -8.33
C MET A 14 -1.75 -0.70 -9.24
N LYS A 15 -2.75 0.06 -8.78
CA LYS A 15 -3.31 1.19 -9.53
C LYS A 15 -2.30 2.33 -9.71
N TYR A 16 -1.48 2.58 -8.69
CA TYR A 16 -0.48 3.66 -8.69
C TYR A 16 0.92 3.20 -9.12
N LEU A 17 1.13 1.89 -9.22
CA LEU A 17 2.40 1.30 -9.64
C LEU A 17 2.93 1.84 -10.97
N PRO A 18 2.12 2.04 -12.04
CA PRO A 18 2.61 2.59 -13.30
C PRO A 18 3.17 4.02 -13.17
N GLU A 19 2.53 4.86 -12.35
CA GLU A 19 2.97 6.23 -12.09
C GLU A 19 4.29 6.25 -11.30
N ALA A 20 4.38 5.42 -10.26
CA ALA A 20 5.62 5.25 -9.51
C ALA A 20 6.76 4.73 -10.41
N LYS A 21 6.46 3.77 -11.30
CA LYS A 21 7.40 3.24 -12.27
C LYS A 21 7.92 4.34 -13.20
N GLU A 22 7.04 5.16 -13.80
CA GLU A 22 7.46 6.25 -14.68
C GLU A 22 8.37 7.25 -13.97
N GLN A 23 8.08 7.58 -12.71
CA GLN A 23 8.89 8.50 -11.92
C GLN A 23 10.28 7.93 -11.58
N LEU A 24 10.37 6.63 -11.32
CA LEU A 24 11.64 5.94 -11.09
C LEU A 24 12.47 5.83 -12.38
N GLU A 25 11.84 5.53 -13.52
CA GLU A 25 12.51 5.48 -14.82
C GLU A 25 13.12 6.83 -15.21
N LYS A 26 12.44 7.95 -14.90
CA LYS A 26 13.01 9.31 -15.05
C LYS A 26 14.27 9.54 -14.23
N SER A 27 14.44 8.79 -13.13
CA SER A 27 15.61 8.84 -12.26
C SER A 27 16.69 7.83 -12.67
N GLY A 28 16.48 7.08 -13.76
CA GLY A 28 17.37 5.99 -14.18
C GLY A 28 17.26 4.72 -13.33
N ILE A 29 16.20 4.60 -12.52
CA ILE A 29 15.94 3.44 -11.68
C ILE A 29 14.90 2.57 -12.37
N GLU A 30 15.29 1.37 -12.79
CA GLU A 30 14.36 0.40 -13.33
C GLU A 30 13.59 -0.29 -12.18
N LEU A 31 12.26 -0.19 -12.23
CA LEU A 31 11.41 -0.86 -11.27
C LEU A 31 11.32 -2.35 -11.59
N SER A 32 11.93 -3.20 -10.76
CA SER A 32 11.77 -4.66 -10.87
C SER A 32 10.68 -5.17 -9.93
N MET A 33 9.84 -6.08 -10.43
CA MET A 33 8.74 -6.67 -9.66
C MET A 33 9.25 -7.49 -8.46
N GLU A 34 10.44 -8.08 -8.56
CA GLU A 34 11.06 -8.80 -7.46
C GLU A 34 11.56 -7.83 -6.37
N ALA A 35 12.24 -6.74 -6.76
CA ALA A 35 12.74 -5.77 -5.80
C ALA A 35 11.63 -4.93 -5.14
N ILE A 36 10.46 -4.80 -5.78
CA ILE A 36 9.33 -4.07 -5.17
C ILE A 36 8.55 -4.92 -4.15
N GLN A 37 8.68 -6.24 -4.17
CA GLN A 37 7.90 -7.13 -3.28
C GLN A 37 8.06 -6.80 -1.78
N PRO A 38 9.26 -6.50 -1.24
CA PRO A 38 9.41 -6.05 0.14
C PRO A 38 8.67 -4.75 0.43
N PHE A 39 8.64 -3.81 -0.53
CA PHE A 39 7.91 -2.54 -0.40
C PHE A 39 6.40 -2.75 -0.45
N MET A 40 5.91 -3.69 -1.26
CA MET A 40 4.49 -4.07 -1.27
C MET A 40 4.07 -4.67 0.08
N ASN A 41 4.91 -5.53 0.67
CA ASN A 41 4.65 -6.07 2.00
C ASN A 41 4.61 -4.95 3.06
N LEU A 42 5.60 -4.06 3.05
CA LEU A 42 5.63 -2.91 3.95
C LEU A 42 4.39 -2.00 3.76
N PHE A 43 4.04 -1.71 2.51
CA PHE A 43 2.85 -0.95 2.17
C PHE A 43 1.59 -1.59 2.75
N THR A 44 1.40 -2.91 2.60
CA THR A 44 0.22 -3.58 3.18
C THR A 44 0.16 -3.51 4.69
N THR A 45 1.31 -3.52 5.39
CA THR A 45 1.38 -3.32 6.85
C THR A 45 0.96 -1.90 7.23
N VAL A 46 1.54 -0.89 6.58
CA VAL A 46 1.21 0.52 6.83
C VAL A 46 -0.26 0.81 6.55
N MET A 47 -0.80 0.27 5.46
CA MET A 47 -2.22 0.43 5.12
C MET A 47 -3.14 -0.28 6.10
N ALA A 48 -2.73 -1.43 6.67
CA ALA A 48 -3.50 -2.10 7.70
C ALA A 48 -3.58 -1.25 8.98
N GLU A 49 -2.46 -0.67 9.41
CA GLU A 49 -2.43 0.24 10.56
C GLU A 49 -3.29 1.49 10.31
N ALA A 50 -3.17 2.12 9.14
CA ALA A 50 -3.98 3.27 8.77
C ALA A 50 -5.49 2.94 8.67
N TYR A 51 -5.82 1.74 8.19
CA TYR A 51 -7.21 1.28 8.12
C TYR A 51 -7.83 1.08 9.50
N GLU A 52 -7.11 0.42 10.41
CA GLU A 52 -7.58 0.22 11.78
C GLU A 52 -7.65 1.56 12.56
N LEU A 53 -6.73 2.50 12.30
CA LEU A 53 -6.81 3.86 12.82
C LEU A 53 -8.11 4.54 12.36
N GLY A 54 -8.39 4.56 11.05
CA GLY A 54 -9.62 5.16 10.52
C GLY A 54 -10.90 4.49 11.03
N LYS A 55 -10.88 3.17 11.26
CA LYS A 55 -11.98 2.42 11.86
C LYS A 55 -12.18 2.76 13.34
N SER A 56 -11.10 3.01 14.08
CA SER A 56 -11.14 3.48 15.47
C SER A 56 -11.73 4.89 15.54
N ASP A 57 -11.27 5.80 14.68
CA ASP A 57 -11.76 7.18 14.60
C ASP A 57 -13.27 7.20 14.30
N ALA A 58 -13.70 6.43 13.30
CA ALA A 58 -15.12 6.33 12.94
C ALA A 58 -16.02 5.78 14.06
N LYS A 59 -15.49 4.90 14.93
CA LYS A 59 -16.24 4.43 16.11
C LYS A 59 -16.33 5.52 17.18
N SER A 60 -15.24 6.26 17.40
CA SER A 60 -15.22 7.36 18.36
C SER A 60 -16.09 8.55 17.96
N GLU A 61 -16.28 8.80 16.66
CA GLU A 61 -17.21 9.83 16.17
C GLU A 61 -18.70 9.45 16.36
N THR A 62 -18.99 8.16 16.61
CA THR A 62 -20.36 7.68 16.87
C THR A 62 -20.72 7.54 18.35
N GLU A 63 -19.79 7.83 19.27
CA GLU A 63 -20.01 7.87 20.73
C GLU A 63 -20.23 9.31 21.24
#